data_AF-A0A140L050-F1
#
_entry.id   AF-A0A140L050-F1
#
_cell.length_a   1.000
_cell.length_b   1.000
_cell.length_c   1.000
_cell.angle_alpha   90.00
_cell.angle_beta   90.00
_cell.angle_gamma   90.00
#
_symmetry.space_group_name_H-M   'P 1'
#
loop_
_entity.id
_entity.type
_entity.pdbx_description
1 polymer ?
#
loop_
_entity_poly.entity_id
_entity_poly.type
_entity_poly.pdbx_seq_one_letter_code
_entity_poly.pdbx_strand_id
1 'polypeptide(L)'
;MSAVELFYFYNQHQTIEAFFKMAENVYGMKNLRTGKFYGIYAFLWIVFMTHNFITNVKTLLFEGSPLVDTGMKVLVKRIGNIKALVERSVEGINVIMPAFTKLAKQLVTALTEPKYVQLSLFDNQRF
;
A
#
# COMPACT_ATOMS: atom_id res chain seq x y z
N MET A 1 -2.15 -27.14 -25.40
CA MET A 1 -1.88 -25.76 -24.97
C MET A 1 -1.46 -24.96 -26.19
N SER A 2 -2.18 -23.91 -26.55
CA SER A 2 -1.85 -23.07 -27.71
C SER A 2 -0.69 -22.13 -27.40
N ALA A 3 -0.04 -21.57 -28.42
CA ALA A 3 1.05 -20.59 -28.24
C ALA A 3 0.58 -19.34 -27.46
N VAL A 4 -0.70 -18.97 -27.61
CA VAL A 4 -1.33 -17.84 -26.91
C VAL A 4 -1.50 -18.17 -25.42
N GLU A 5 -1.98 -19.37 -25.09
CA GLU A 5 -2.11 -19.82 -23.70
C GLU A 5 -0.76 -19.89 -22.99
N LEU A 6 0.29 -20.37 -23.68
CA LEU A 6 1.65 -20.42 -23.16
C LEU A 6 2.22 -19.03 -22.87
N PHE A 7 1.94 -18.05 -23.73
CA PHE A 7 2.34 -16.65 -23.53
C PHE A 7 1.67 -16.03 -22.30
N TYR A 8 0.36 -16.22 -22.12
CA TYR A 8 -0.36 -15.72 -20.95
C TYR A 8 0.09 -16.40 -19.65
N PHE A 9 0.32 -17.71 -19.68
CA PHE A 9 0.86 -18.45 -18.54
C PHE A 9 2.25 -17.92 -18.14
N TYR A 10 3.14 -17.73 -19.10
CA TYR A 10 4.48 -17.20 -18.84
C TYR A 10 4.46 -15.76 -18.30
N ASN A 11 3.57 -14.90 -18.82
CA ASN A 11 3.39 -13.54 -18.30
C ASN A 11 2.90 -13.51 -16.84
N GLN A 12 2.05 -14.45 -16.44
CA GLN A 12 1.62 -14.58 -15.04
C GLN A 12 2.81 -14.89 -14.12
N HIS A 13 3.69 -15.81 -14.53
CA HIS A 13 4.93 -16.11 -13.80
C HIS A 13 5.85 -14.89 -13.68
N GLN A 14 6.08 -14.16 -14.77
CA GLN A 14 6.89 -12.93 -14.73
C GLN A 14 6.31 -11.88 -13.77
N THR A 15 4.98 -11.80 -13.68
CA THR A 15 4.29 -10.87 -12.77
C THR A 15 4.56 -11.25 -11.31
N ILE A 16 4.55 -12.55 -10.98
CA ILE A 16 4.85 -13.06 -9.64
C ILE A 16 6.33 -12.82 -9.27
N GLU A 17 7.25 -13.12 -10.19
CA GLU A 17 8.69 -12.87 -9.97
C GLU A 17 8.99 -11.38 -9.77
N ALA A 18 8.37 -10.51 -10.57
CA ALA A 18 8.49 -9.07 -10.42
C ALA A 18 7.95 -8.58 -9.06
N PHE A 19 6.82 -9.15 -8.60
CA PHE A 19 6.30 -8.88 -7.27
C PHE A 19 7.29 -9.26 -6.18
N PHE A 20 7.84 -10.49 -6.19
CA PHE A 20 8.76 -10.94 -5.16
C PHE A 20 10.06 -10.11 -5.15
N LYS A 21 10.61 -9.80 -6.33
CA LYS A 21 11.80 -8.93 -6.46
C LYS A 21 11.57 -7.53 -5.89
N MET A 22 10.37 -6.99 -6.05
CA MET A 22 9.96 -5.73 -5.44
C MET A 22 9.81 -5.87 -3.92
N ALA A 23 9.08 -6.90 -3.46
CA ALA A 23 8.77 -7.15 -2.07
C ALA A 23 10.01 -7.40 -1.20
N GLU A 24 11.03 -8.08 -1.74
CA GLU A 24 12.34 -8.26 -1.09
C GLU A 24 12.97 -6.94 -0.66
N ASN A 25 12.87 -5.92 -1.49
CA ASN A 25 13.54 -4.63 -1.30
C ASN A 25 12.68 -3.59 -0.58
N VAL A 26 11.36 -3.70 -0.73
CA VAL A 26 10.38 -2.76 -0.19
C VAL A 26 9.88 -3.20 1.19
N TYR A 27 9.47 -4.47 1.33
CA TYR A 27 8.93 -5.02 2.57
C TYR A 27 9.97 -5.76 3.41
N GLY A 28 11.22 -5.81 2.94
CA GLY A 28 12.33 -6.36 3.70
C GLY A 28 12.32 -7.88 3.78
N MET A 29 11.71 -8.59 2.81
CA MET A 29 11.69 -10.06 2.83
C MET A 29 13.10 -10.66 2.88
N LYS A 30 14.09 -9.99 2.25
CA LYS A 30 15.49 -10.39 2.30
C LYS A 30 16.11 -10.42 3.71
N ASN A 31 15.47 -9.76 4.68
CA ASN A 31 15.93 -9.69 6.06
C ASN A 31 15.34 -10.84 6.92
N LEU A 32 14.47 -11.68 6.38
CA LEU A 32 13.89 -12.81 7.09
C LEU A 32 14.99 -13.86 7.37
N ARG A 33 15.22 -14.17 8.66
CA ARG A 33 16.30 -15.09 9.08
C ARG A 33 15.82 -16.48 9.52
N THR A 34 14.52 -16.71 9.57
CA THR A 34 13.97 -18.00 10.01
C THR A 34 13.91 -19.00 8.85
N GLY A 35 14.44 -20.20 9.06
CA GLY A 35 14.24 -21.35 8.15
C GLY A 35 13.00 -22.19 8.49
N LYS A 36 12.25 -21.83 9.55
CA LYS A 36 11.06 -22.59 9.95
C LYS A 36 9.90 -22.28 9.01
N PHE A 37 9.29 -23.31 8.45
CA PHE A 37 8.17 -23.20 7.50
C PHE A 37 7.07 -22.25 7.99
N TYR A 38 6.54 -22.46 9.21
CA TYR A 38 5.47 -21.61 9.74
C TYR A 38 5.90 -20.15 9.95
N GLY A 39 7.17 -19.90 10.23
CA GLY A 39 7.69 -18.53 10.34
C GLY A 39 7.74 -17.82 8.99
N ILE A 40 8.16 -18.54 7.94
CA ILE A 40 8.13 -18.05 6.56
C ILE A 40 6.69 -17.82 6.10
N TYR A 41 5.81 -18.79 6.35
CA TYR A 41 4.40 -18.73 5.97
C TYR A 41 3.68 -17.53 6.60
N ALA A 42 3.81 -17.35 7.92
CA ALA A 42 3.21 -16.22 8.62
C ALA A 42 3.78 -14.87 8.12
N PHE A 43 5.08 -14.81 7.85
CA PHE A 43 5.71 -13.60 7.32
C PHE A 43 5.19 -13.24 5.92
N LEU A 44 5.04 -14.23 5.03
CA LEU A 44 4.48 -14.00 3.69
C LEU A 44 3.05 -13.45 3.75
N TRP A 45 2.22 -13.95 4.66
CA TRP A 45 0.88 -13.38 4.90
C TRP A 45 0.94 -11.90 5.27
N ILE A 46 1.85 -11.52 6.18
CA ILE A 46 2.03 -10.11 6.57
C ILE A 46 2.48 -9.26 5.37
N VAL A 47 3.39 -9.77 4.54
CA VAL A 47 3.84 -9.07 3.32
C VAL A 47 2.67 -8.85 2.36
N PHE A 48 1.85 -9.87 2.10
CA PHE A 48 0.70 -9.75 1.21
C PHE A 48 -0.36 -8.79 1.75
N MET A 49 -0.69 -8.87 3.03
CA MET A 49 -1.62 -7.93 3.68
C MET A 49 -1.10 -6.49 3.60
N THR A 50 0.19 -6.29 3.88
CA THR A 50 0.83 -4.97 3.82
C THR A 50 0.81 -4.41 2.39
N HIS A 51 1.10 -5.25 1.40
CA HIS A 51 1.05 -4.84 0.00
C HIS A 51 -0.36 -4.40 -0.40
N ASN A 52 -1.36 -5.23 -0.11
CA ASN A 52 -2.76 -4.94 -0.43
C ASN A 52 -3.24 -3.66 0.26
N PHE A 53 -2.88 -3.48 1.54
CA PHE A 53 -3.21 -2.27 2.28
C PHE A 53 -2.63 -1.03 1.62
N ILE A 54 -1.33 -1.02 1.28
CA ILE A 54 -0.70 0.16 0.69
C ILE A 54 -1.23 0.40 -0.73
N THR A 55 -1.49 -0.65 -1.51
CA THR A 55 -2.11 -0.52 -2.83
C THR A 55 -3.49 0.12 -2.72
N ASN A 56 -4.31 -0.28 -1.75
CA ASN A 56 -5.62 0.33 -1.50
C ASN A 56 -5.52 1.79 -1.01
N VAL A 57 -4.59 2.09 -0.11
CA VAL A 57 -4.29 3.48 0.30
C VAL A 57 -3.94 4.32 -0.91
N LYS A 58 -3.10 3.78 -1.80
CA LYS A 58 -2.65 4.45 -3.00
C LYS A 58 -3.81 4.72 -3.97
N THR A 59 -4.71 3.77 -4.18
CA THR A 59 -5.84 3.96 -5.09
C THR A 59 -6.93 4.84 -4.51
N LEU A 60 -7.19 4.76 -3.20
CA LEU A 60 -8.30 5.47 -2.55
C LEU A 60 -7.92 6.89 -2.11
N LEU A 61 -6.78 7.04 -1.41
CA LEU A 61 -6.40 8.32 -0.81
C LEU A 61 -5.58 9.20 -1.73
N PHE A 62 -4.88 8.61 -2.70
CA PHE A 62 -4.01 9.36 -3.61
C PHE A 62 -4.58 9.52 -5.01
N GLU A 63 -5.84 9.12 -5.24
CA GLU A 63 -6.54 9.32 -6.51
C GLU A 63 -6.50 10.80 -6.93
N GLY A 64 -6.14 11.09 -8.19
CA GLY A 64 -6.03 12.47 -8.69
C GLY A 64 -4.82 13.26 -8.17
N SER A 65 -3.98 12.66 -7.33
CA SER A 65 -2.74 13.27 -6.86
C SER A 65 -1.50 12.67 -7.56
N PRO A 66 -0.36 13.38 -7.60
CA PRO A 66 0.91 12.83 -8.11
C PRO A 66 1.43 11.62 -7.32
N LEU A 67 0.83 11.31 -6.17
CA LEU A 67 1.21 10.16 -5.35
C LEU A 67 0.66 8.83 -5.90
N VAL A 68 -0.34 8.87 -6.80
CA VAL A 68 -0.88 7.68 -7.48
C VAL A 68 0.10 7.07 -8.48
N ASP A 69 0.99 7.87 -9.06
CA ASP A 69 2.03 7.36 -9.98
C ASP A 69 3.32 6.99 -9.24
N THR A 70 3.37 7.26 -7.93
CA THR A 70 4.56 7.03 -7.13
C THR A 70 4.78 5.54 -6.90
N GLY A 71 6.02 5.07 -7.13
CA GLY A 71 6.40 3.68 -6.91
C GLY A 71 6.31 3.27 -5.43
N MET A 72 5.95 2.00 -5.19
CA MET A 72 5.72 1.44 -3.84
C MET A 72 6.90 1.66 -2.87
N LYS A 73 8.14 1.57 -3.38
CA LYS A 73 9.35 1.86 -2.61
C LYS A 73 9.38 3.27 -2.03
N VAL A 74 8.95 4.27 -2.80
CA VAL A 74 8.93 5.66 -2.38
C VAL A 74 7.81 5.90 -1.36
N LEU A 75 6.63 5.30 -1.58
CA LEU A 75 5.52 5.34 -0.61
C LEU A 75 5.96 4.80 0.75
N VAL A 76 6.54 3.60 0.80
CA VAL A 76 6.96 2.97 2.06
C VAL A 76 8.14 3.71 2.70
N LYS A 77 9.21 4.00 1.94
CA LYS A 77 10.46 4.50 2.52
C LYS A 77 10.53 6.01 2.72
N ARG A 78 9.77 6.79 1.94
CA ARG A 78 9.75 8.26 2.09
C ARG A 78 8.50 8.71 2.81
N ILE A 79 7.33 8.38 2.27
CA ILE A 79 6.05 8.85 2.83
C ILE A 79 5.75 8.20 4.17
N GLY A 80 5.92 6.88 4.28
CA GLY A 80 5.76 6.15 5.55
C GLY A 80 6.73 6.59 6.66
N ASN A 81 7.81 7.30 6.33
CA ASN A 81 8.78 7.83 7.29
C ASN A 81 8.59 9.33 7.59
N ILE A 82 7.59 9.99 7.00
CA ILE A 82 7.28 11.38 7.35
C ILE A 82 6.70 11.36 8.76
N LYS A 83 7.43 11.95 9.71
CA LYS A 83 6.96 12.12 11.08
C LYS A 83 5.80 13.11 11.08
N ALA A 84 4.70 12.73 11.70
CA ALA A 84 3.58 13.60 12.00
C ALA A 84 3.19 13.40 13.47
N LEU A 85 2.78 14.48 14.12
CA LEU A 85 2.17 14.45 15.44
C LEU A 85 0.65 14.36 15.23
N VAL A 86 0.00 13.43 15.91
CA VAL A 86 -1.45 13.27 15.86
C VAL A 86 -2.02 13.65 17.21
N GLU A 87 -2.81 14.71 17.22
CA GLU A 87 -3.54 15.17 18.40
C GLU A 87 -5.02 14.86 18.21
N ARG A 88 -5.65 14.27 19.23
CA ARG A 88 -7.07 13.98 19.21
C ARG A 88 -7.77 14.95 20.13
N SER A 89 -8.62 15.80 19.56
CA SER A 89 -9.43 16.77 20.30
C SER A 89 -10.91 16.37 20.26
N VAL A 90 -11.75 17.11 20.98
CA VAL A 90 -13.21 16.94 20.94
C VAL A 90 -13.78 17.29 19.56
N GLU A 91 -13.06 18.14 18.79
CA GLU A 91 -13.44 18.60 17.45
C GLU A 91 -12.98 17.66 16.33
N GLY A 92 -12.02 16.76 16.59
CA GLY A 92 -11.56 15.79 15.59
C GLY A 92 -10.13 15.31 15.78
N ILE A 93 -9.53 14.84 14.69
CA ILE A 93 -8.14 14.39 14.63
C ILE A 93 -7.32 15.47 13.92
N ASN A 94 -6.37 16.07 14.63
CA ASN A 94 -5.43 17.03 14.10
C ASN A 94 -4.10 16.34 13.79
N VAL A 95 -3.67 16.41 12.52
CA VAL A 95 -2.39 15.86 12.08
C VAL A 95 -1.43 17.01 11.81
N ILE A 96 -0.47 17.20 12.71
CA ILE A 96 0.54 18.25 12.64
C ILE A 96 1.80 17.65 12.01
N MET A 97 2.14 18.10 10.80
CA MET A 97 3.35 17.68 10.11
C MET A 97 4.50 18.68 10.33
N PRO A 98 5.50 18.37 11.18
CA PRO A 98 6.62 19.28 11.45
C PRO A 98 7.55 19.50 10.24
N ALA A 99 7.59 18.57 9.28
CA ALA A 99 8.49 18.62 8.15
C ALA A 99 7.79 19.15 6.88
N PHE A 100 8.15 20.34 6.43
CA PHE A 100 7.59 21.00 5.24
C PHE A 100 8.25 20.54 3.91
N THR A 101 8.40 19.23 3.71
CA THR A 101 8.95 18.69 2.46
C THR A 101 7.92 18.72 1.32
N LYS A 102 8.36 18.69 0.06
CA LYS A 102 7.46 18.60 -1.11
C LYS A 102 6.50 17.41 -1.00
N LEU A 103 7.01 16.25 -0.56
CA LEU A 103 6.20 15.04 -0.35
C LEU A 103 5.19 15.19 0.78
N ALA A 104 5.57 15.86 1.88
CA ALA A 104 4.64 16.14 2.98
C ALA A 104 3.50 17.06 2.54
N LYS A 105 3.81 18.10 1.74
CA LYS A 105 2.77 18.96 1.14
C LYS A 105 1.81 18.16 0.26
N GLN A 106 2.35 17.32 -0.64
CA GLN A 106 1.53 16.47 -1.50
C GLN A 106 0.66 15.50 -0.71
N LEU A 107 1.20 14.94 0.38
CA LEU A 107 0.45 14.07 1.27
C LEU A 107 -0.69 14.83 1.97
N VAL A 108 -0.42 16.02 2.52
CA VAL A 108 -1.47 16.85 3.15
C VAL A 108 -2.55 17.19 2.14
N THR A 109 -2.19 17.65 0.94
CA THR A 109 -3.18 17.96 -0.11
C THR A 109 -4.06 16.76 -0.44
N ALA A 110 -3.47 15.56 -0.58
CA ALA A 110 -4.25 14.36 -0.85
C ALA A 110 -5.16 13.95 0.33
N LEU A 111 -4.74 14.23 1.56
CA LEU A 111 -5.51 13.92 2.77
C LEU A 111 -6.59 14.96 3.11
N THR A 112 -6.51 16.19 2.58
CA THR A 112 -7.51 17.26 2.81
C THR A 112 -8.75 17.11 1.94
N GLU A 113 -8.66 16.42 0.80
CA GLU A 113 -9.80 16.07 -0.07
C GLU A 113 -10.11 14.56 -0.07
N PRO A 114 -10.33 13.92 1.10
CA PRO A 114 -10.58 12.50 1.14
C PRO A 114 -11.96 12.20 0.53
N LYS A 115 -11.99 11.39 -0.53
CA LYS A 115 -13.21 10.73 -0.97
C LYS A 115 -13.52 9.60 0.01
N TYR A 116 -14.32 9.89 1.02
CA TYR A 116 -14.78 8.86 1.95
C TYR A 116 -15.71 7.90 1.20
N VAL A 117 -15.19 6.73 0.83
CA VAL A 117 -16.03 5.62 0.38
C VAL A 117 -16.50 4.89 1.64
N GLN A 118 -17.75 5.12 2.02
CA GLN A 118 -18.38 4.35 3.09
C GLN A 118 -18.51 2.89 2.61
N LEU A 119 -17.78 1.98 3.25
CA LEU A 119 -17.96 0.54 3.05
C LEU A 119 -19.27 0.14 3.73
N SER A 120 -20.38 0.16 2.99
CA SER A 120 -21.63 -0.46 3.44
C SER A 120 -21.48 -1.97 3.39
N LEU A 121 -21.31 -2.61 4.55
CA LEU A 121 -21.29 -4.08 4.68
C LEU A 121 -22.67 -4.72 4.43
N PHE A 122 -23.71 -3.90 4.38
CA PHE A 122 -25.07 -4.29 4.03
C PHE A 122 -25.47 -3.53 2.78
N ASP A 123 -25.35 -4.19 1.63
CA ASP A 123 -26.11 -3.77 0.47
C ASP A 123 -27.59 -3.93 0.83
N ASN A 124 -28.39 -2.91 0.54
CA ASN A 124 -29.84 -2.96 0.65
C ASN A 124 -30.37 -4.03 -0.33
N GLN A 125 -30.29 -5.30 0.04
CA GLN A 125 -31.19 -6.31 -0.51
C GLN A 125 -32.58 -5.99 0.03
N ARG A 126 -33.31 -5.18 -0.75
CA ARG A 126 -34.74 -4.98 -0.58
C ARG A 126 -35.42 -6.34 -0.73
N PHE A 127 -36.17 -6.69 0.32
CA PHE A 127 -37.34 -7.57 0.42
C PHE A 127 -37.60 -8.56 -0.72
#